data_AF-A0A2K8SHH5-F1
#
_entry.id   AF-A0A2K8SHH5-F1
#
_cell.length_a   1.000
_cell.length_b   1.000
_cell.length_c   1.000
_cell.angle_alpha   90.00
_cell.angle_beta   90.00
_cell.angle_gamma   90.00
#
_symmetry.space_group_name_H-M   'P 1'
#
loop_
_entity.id
_entity.type
_entity.pdbx_description
1 polymer ?
#
loop_
_entity_poly.entity_id
_entity_poly.type
_entity_poly.pdbx_seq_one_letter_code
_entity_poly.pdbx_strand_id
1 'polypeptide(L)' 'MVGLVKAHEKKKNKSGRRPKLIIEDKVLMVIQYWREYRTYYHIGLDFGLSESAVCRIVFKIENILNFVKKV' A
#
# COMPACT_ATOMS: atom_id res chain seq x y z
N MET A 1 -4.36 -10.47 -2.82
CA MET A 1 -4.23 -9.15 -2.17
C MET A 1 -4.63 -8.00 -3.09
N VAL A 2 -4.06 -7.88 -4.29
CA VAL A 2 -4.35 -6.78 -5.25
C VAL A 2 -5.85 -6.63 -5.55
N GLY A 3 -6.58 -7.72 -5.78
CA GLY A 3 -8.02 -7.68 -6.06
C GLY A 3 -8.86 -7.06 -4.94
N LEU A 4 -8.52 -7.33 -3.67
CA LEU A 4 -9.19 -6.75 -2.51
C LEU A 4 -8.93 -5.25 -2.40
N VAL A 5 -7.68 -4.84 -2.61
CA VAL A 5 -7.30 -3.42 -2.59
C VAL A 5 -7.98 -2.66 -3.73
N LYS A 6 -8.08 -3.26 -4.92
CA LYS A 6 -8.85 -2.70 -6.05
C LYS A 6 -10.33 -2.56 -5.72
N ALA A 7 -10.96 -3.56 -5.09
CA ALA A 7 -12.35 -3.49 -4.66
C ALA A 7 -12.57 -2.36 -3.63
N HIS A 8 -11.64 -2.21 -2.68
CA HIS A 8 -11.71 -1.16 -1.67
C HIS A 8 -11.48 0.25 -2.25
N GLU A 9 -10.59 0.41 -3.24
CA GLU A 9 -10.43 1.69 -3.95
C GLU A 9 -11.64 2.04 -4.82
N LYS A 10 -12.34 1.04 -5.41
CA LYS A 10 -13.60 1.26 -6.14
C LYS A 10 -14.74 1.72 -5.23
N LYS A 11 -14.76 1.31 -3.96
CA LYS A 11 -15.79 1.70 -2.98
C LYS A 11 -15.66 3.17 -2.53
N LYS A 12 -14.62 3.88 -2.96
CA LYS A 12 -14.31 5.24 -2.53
C LYS A 12 -15.14 6.25 -3.34
N ASN A 13 -16.13 6.88 -2.69
CA ASN A 13 -17.07 7.81 -3.33
C ASN A 13 -16.48 9.20 -3.72
N LYS A 14 -15.28 9.56 -3.24
CA LYS A 14 -14.64 10.85 -3.57
C LYS A 14 -13.31 10.62 -4.29
N SER A 15 -13.21 11.14 -5.51
CA SER A 15 -11.97 11.19 -6.28
C SER A 15 -11.14 12.39 -5.81
N GLY A 16 -10.05 12.13 -5.10
CA GLY A 16 -9.06 13.14 -4.72
C GLY A 16 -7.95 13.26 -5.78
N ARG A 17 -6.76 13.70 -5.35
CA ARG A 17 -5.54 13.68 -6.18
C ARG A 17 -5.32 12.27 -6.73
N ARG A 18 -5.10 12.16 -8.05
CA ARG A 18 -4.73 10.89 -8.69
C ARG A 18 -3.46 10.35 -8.02
N PRO A 19 -3.47 9.10 -7.54
CA PRO A 19 -2.28 8.52 -6.92
C PRO A 19 -1.18 8.37 -7.97
N LYS A 20 0.06 8.74 -7.60
CA LYS A 20 1.23 8.61 -8.47
C LYS A 20 1.65 7.15 -8.71
N LEU A 21 1.30 6.26 -7.77
CA LEU A 21 1.60 4.82 -7.83
C LEU A 21 0.37 4.00 -8.18
N ILE A 22 0.60 2.98 -9.01
CA ILE A 22 -0.38 1.93 -9.28
C ILE A 22 -0.66 1.11 -8.02
N ILE A 23 -1.76 0.37 -8.02
CA ILE A 23 -2.19 -0.40 -6.83
C ILE A 23 -1.26 -1.58 -6.58
N GLU A 24 -0.77 -2.17 -7.66
CA GLU A 24 0.18 -3.28 -7.69
C GLU A 24 1.48 -2.91 -6.97
N ASP A 25 2.07 -1.75 -7.27
CA ASP A 25 3.29 -1.25 -6.62
C ASP A 25 3.11 -1.06 -5.12
N LYS A 26 1.96 -0.53 -4.70
CA LYS A 26 1.66 -0.37 -3.26
C LYS A 26 1.62 -1.72 -2.54
N VAL A 27 1.09 -2.75 -3.19
CA VAL A 27 1.07 -4.12 -2.64
C VAL A 27 2.47 -4.73 -2.67
N LEU A 28 3.25 -4.48 -3.72
CA LEU A 28 4.63 -4.94 -3.83
C LEU A 28 5.50 -4.38 -2.70
N MET A 29 5.37 -3.08 -2.37
CA MET A 29 6.07 -2.46 -1.24
C MET A 29 5.79 -3.17 0.09
N VAL A 30 4.52 -3.54 0.34
CA VAL A 30 4.12 -4.26 1.56
C VAL A 30 4.71 -5.66 1.59
N ILE A 31 4.74 -6.35 0.45
CA ILE A 31 5.33 -7.69 0.36
C ILE A 31 6.83 -7.64 0.62
N GLN A 32 7.56 -6.66 0.04
CA GLN A 32 8.98 -6.47 0.32
C GLN A 32 9.24 -6.20 1.81
N TYR A 33 8.38 -5.41 2.46
CA TYR A 33 8.46 -5.18 3.89
C TYR A 33 8.26 -6.46 4.71
N TRP A 34 7.25 -7.28 4.38
CA TRP A 34 6.92 -8.49 5.14
C TRP A 34 7.82 -9.71 4.86
N ARG A 35 8.27 -9.90 3.61
CA ARG A 35 9.05 -11.07 3.19
C ARG A 35 10.55 -10.83 3.23
N GLU A 36 11.00 -9.67 2.77
CA GLU A 36 12.43 -9.32 2.68
C GLU A 36 12.92 -8.53 3.89
N TYR A 37 12.02 -8.13 4.81
CA TYR A 37 12.35 -7.30 5.97
C TYR A 37 13.11 -6.02 5.62
N ARG A 38 12.91 -5.51 4.40
CA ARG A 38 13.60 -4.33 3.88
C ARG A 38 13.07 -3.09 4.62
N THR A 39 13.96 -2.21 5.07
CA THR A 39 13.53 -1.00 5.80
C THR A 39 12.76 -0.04 4.90
N TYR A 40 11.85 0.74 5.48
CA TYR A 40 11.04 1.72 4.74
C TYR A 40 11.88 2.73 3.96
N TYR A 41 13.08 3.06 4.45
CA TYR A 41 14.04 3.90 3.74
C TYR A 41 14.48 3.29 2.41
N HIS A 42 14.94 2.04 2.40
CA HIS A 42 15.42 1.37 1.19
C HIS A 42 14.28 1.12 0.19
N ILE A 43 13.09 0.77 0.69
CA ILE A 43 11.91 0.67 -0.17
C ILE A 43 11.56 2.05 -0.75
N GLY A 44 11.63 3.11 0.05
CA GLY A 44 11.41 4.48 -0.42
C GLY A 44 12.35 4.88 -1.55
N LEU A 45 13.63 4.51 -1.45
CA LEU A 45 14.63 4.79 -2.49
C LEU A 45 14.30 4.11 -3.83
N ASP A 46 13.88 2.84 -3.80
CA ASP A 46 13.53 2.07 -4.99
C ASP A 46 12.33 2.68 -5.76
N PHE A 47 11.33 3.17 -5.03
CA PHE A 47 10.11 3.77 -5.59
C PHE A 47 10.15 5.31 -5.71
N GLY A 48 11.25 5.96 -5.32
CA GLY A 48 11.38 7.42 -5.30
C GLY A 48 10.40 8.13 -4.35
N LEU A 49 10.15 7.53 -3.18
CA LEU A 49 9.24 8.00 -2.14
C LEU A 49 9.99 8.31 -0.84
N SER A 50 9.42 9.21 -0.03
CA SER A 50 9.91 9.40 1.33
C SER A 50 9.52 8.23 2.22
N GLU A 51 10.33 7.96 3.25
CA GLU A 51 10.07 6.91 4.23
C GLU A 51 8.68 7.03 4.85
N SER A 52 8.25 8.25 5.19
CA SER A 52 6.93 8.51 5.76
C SER A 52 5.80 8.17 4.79
N ALA A 53 6.00 8.36 3.48
CA ALA A 53 5.02 7.98 2.47
C ALA A 53 4.89 6.46 2.38
N VAL A 54 6.01 5.73 2.44
CA VAL A 54 6.03 4.26 2.47
C VAL A 54 5.26 3.75 3.69
N CYS A 55 5.57 4.26 4.88
CA CYS A 55 4.91 3.86 6.13
C CYS A 55 3.38 4.06 6.06
N ARG A 56 2.92 5.20 5.53
CA ARG A 56 1.48 5.46 5.34
C ARG A 56 0.82 4.48 4.36
N ILE A 57 1.52 4.11 3.28
CA ILE A 57 1.02 3.14 2.30
C ILE A 57 0.88 1.77 2.94
N VAL A 58 1.92 1.31 3.63
CA VAL A 58 1.94 0.01 4.30
C VAL A 58 0.81 -0.07 5.30
N PHE A 59 0.72 0.90 6.23
CA PHE A 59 -0.35 0.95 7.22
C PHE A 59 -1.75 0.95 6.60
N LYS A 60 -1.94 1.66 5.47
CA LYS A 60 -3.24 1.68 4.77
C LYS A 60 -3.61 0.31 4.21
N ILE A 61 -2.67 -0.40 3.59
CA ILE A 61 -2.92 -1.75 3.05
C ILE A 61 -3.16 -2.75 4.19
N GLU A 62 -2.41 -2.67 5.27
CA GLU A 62 -2.60 -3.52 6.45
C GLU A 62 -4.00 -3.35 7.06
N ASN A 63 -4.48 -2.11 7.20
CA ASN A 63 -5.83 -1.84 7.67
C ASN A 63 -6.91 -2.42 6.74
N ILE A 64 -6.73 -2.30 5.42
CA ILE A 64 -7.65 -2.89 4.45
C ILE A 64 -7.68 -4.41 4.60
N LEU A 65 -6.52 -5.05 4.78
CA LEU A 65 -6.43 -6.49 4.89
C LEU A 65 -6.99 -7.00 6.23
N ASN A 66 -6.74 -6.28 7.32
CA ASN A 66 -7.24 -6.63 8.65
C ASN A 66 -8.77 -6.49 8.76
N PHE A 67 -9.35 -5.50 8.06
CA PHE A 67 -10.81 -5.37 7.96
C PHE A 67 -11.46 -6.59 7.31
N VAL A 68 -10.83 -7.15 6.27
CA VAL A 68 -11.33 -8.36 5.58
C VAL A 68 -11.22 -9.61 6.45
N LYS A 69 -10.18 -9.71 7.29
CA LYS A 69 -9.93 -10.90 8.14
C LYS A 69 -10.88 -11.00 9.34
N LYS A 70 -11.64 -9.94 9.63
CA LYS A 70 -12.57 -9.83 10.76
C LYS A 70 -14.03 -10.17 10.40
N VAL A 71 -14.30 -10.55 9.15
CA VAL A 71 -15.59 -11.07 8.65
C VAL A 71 -15.47 -12.58 8.52
#